data_AF-A0A946Y8E8-F1
#
_entry.id   AF-A0A946Y8E8-F1
#
_cell.length_a   1.000
_cell.length_b   1.000
_cell.length_c   1.000
_cell.angle_alpha   90.00
_cell.angle_beta   90.00
_cell.angle_gamma   90.00
#
_symmetry.space_group_name_H-M   'P 1'
#
loop_
_entity.id
_entity.type
_entity.pdbx_description
1 polymer ?
#
loop_
_entity_poly.entity_id
_entity_poly.type
_entity_poly.pdbx_seq_one_letter_code
_entity_poly.pdbx_strand_id
1 'polypeptide(L)'
;MLKEFKDFAMRGNVVDMAVGIIIGAAFGKIVSSLVKDVIMPPIGKMMGNVDFSNLFVNLGDTAYESLAAAQEAGAPTINYGVFL
;
A
#
# COMPACT_ATOMS: atom_id res chain seq x y z
N MET A 1 -0.21 -34.78 -16.60
CA MET A 1 -0.23 -33.59 -15.73
C MET A 1 0.39 -32.35 -16.37
N LEU A 2 1.71 -32.31 -16.64
CA LEU A 2 2.38 -31.12 -17.22
C LEU A 2 1.85 -30.73 -18.61
N LYS A 3 1.52 -31.71 -19.44
CA LYS A 3 0.95 -31.50 -20.78
C LYS A 3 -0.48 -30.98 -20.72
N GLU A 4 -1.33 -31.60 -19.89
CA GLU A 4 -2.70 -31.13 -19.64
C GLU A 4 -2.75 -29.75 -18.96
N PHE A 5 -1.80 -29.45 -18.06
CA PHE A 5 -1.67 -28.12 -17.46
C PHE A 5 -1.27 -27.07 -18.49
N LYS A 6 -0.35 -27.40 -19.40
CA LYS A 6 0.00 -26.51 -20.52
C LYS A 6 -1.21 -26.27 -21.43
N ASP A 7 -1.95 -27.30 -21.78
CA ASP A 7 -3.14 -27.18 -22.63
C ASP A 7 -4.28 -26.41 -21.93
N PHE A 8 -4.37 -26.50 -20.60
CA PHE A 8 -5.29 -25.70 -19.78
C PHE A 8 -4.85 -24.24 -19.68
N ALA A 9 -3.57 -23.98 -19.41
CA ALA A 9 -3.01 -22.65 -19.24
C ALA A 9 -2.96 -21.87 -20.57
N MET A 10 -2.79 -22.56 -21.69
CA MET A 10 -2.80 -21.97 -23.05
C MET A 10 -4.21 -21.64 -23.56
N ARG A 11 -5.26 -21.93 -22.79
CA ARG A 11 -6.61 -21.48 -23.13
C ARG A 11 -6.64 -19.95 -23.05
N GLY A 12 -7.00 -19.29 -24.15
CA GLY A 12 -6.99 -17.82 -24.24
C GLY A 12 -7.73 -17.13 -23.09
N ASN A 13 -8.88 -17.67 -22.67
CA ASN A 13 -9.65 -17.12 -21.55
C ASN A 13 -8.93 -17.16 -20.19
N VAL A 14 -8.01 -18.10 -19.98
CA VAL A 14 -7.23 -18.22 -18.74
C VAL A 14 -6.05 -17.26 -18.77
N VAL A 15 -5.37 -17.15 -19.92
CA VAL A 15 -4.25 -16.21 -20.11
C VAL A 15 -4.72 -14.77 -19.98
N ASP A 16 -5.80 -14.39 -20.67
CA ASP A 16 -6.31 -13.01 -20.65
C ASP A 16 -6.80 -12.61 -19.25
N MET A 17 -7.43 -13.54 -18.53
CA MET A 17 -7.82 -13.34 -17.14
C MET A 17 -6.60 -13.17 -16.22
N ALA A 18 -5.57 -14.01 -16.37
CA ALA A 18 -4.36 -13.91 -15.57
C ALA A 18 -3.62 -12.58 -15.81
N VAL A 19 -3.52 -12.14 -17.08
CA VAL A 19 -2.94 -10.86 -17.45
C VAL A 19 -3.75 -9.70 -16.84
N GLY A 20 -5.09 -9.75 -16.93
CA GLY A 20 -5.96 -8.74 -16.33
C GLY A 20 -5.78 -8.59 -14.81
N ILE A 21 -5.65 -9.70 -14.09
CA ILE A 21 -5.42 -9.71 -12.64
C ILE A 21 -4.03 -9.14 -12.31
N ILE A 22 -2.99 -9.54 -13.05
CA ILE A 22 -1.62 -9.06 -12.83
C ILE A 22 -1.54 -7.54 -13.05
N ILE A 23 -2.13 -7.05 -14.16
CA ILE A 23 -2.19 -5.62 -14.46
C ILE A 23 -2.99 -4.88 -13.40
N GLY A 24 -4.17 -5.39 -13.01
CA GLY A 24 -4.99 -4.77 -11.97
C GLY A 24 -4.26 -4.64 -10.62
N ALA A 25 -3.57 -5.71 -10.20
CA ALA A 25 -2.81 -5.73 -8.96
C ALA A 25 -1.58 -4.80 -9.00
N ALA A 26 -0.86 -4.76 -10.13
CA ALA A 26 0.29 -3.88 -10.30
C ALA A 26 -0.11 -2.41 -10.44
N PHE A 27 -1.17 -2.12 -11.20
CA PHE A 27 -1.66 -0.77 -11.43
C PHE A 27 -2.20 -0.13 -10.15
N GLY A 28 -2.84 -0.89 -9.28
CA GLY A 28 -3.25 -0.41 -7.95
C GLY A 28 -2.06 0.12 -7.14
N LYS A 29 -0.91 -0.55 -7.17
CA LYS A 29 0.31 -0.09 -6.49
C LYS A 29 0.85 1.21 -7.10
N ILE A 30 0.81 1.33 -8.43
CA ILE A 30 1.23 2.55 -9.15
C ILE A 30 0.36 3.73 -8.73
N VAL A 31 -0.97 3.57 -8.74
CA VAL A 31 -1.90 4.62 -8.31
C VAL A 31 -1.68 4.96 -6.84
N SER A 32 -1.47 3.97 -5.98
CA SER A 32 -1.23 4.19 -4.55
C SER A 32 0.05 4.99 -4.29
N SER A 33 1.14 4.70 -5.00
CA SER A 33 2.39 5.47 -4.92
C SER A 33 2.20 6.89 -5.47
N LEU A 34 1.49 7.06 -6.59
CA LEU A 34 1.20 8.40 -7.12
C LEU A 34 0.44 9.27 -6.09
N VAL A 35 -0.56 8.69 -5.43
CA VAL A 35 -1.32 9.41 -4.40
C VAL A 35 -0.41 9.77 -3.22
N LYS A 36 0.29 8.79 -2.66
CA LYS A 36 1.11 8.96 -1.45
C LYS A 36 2.33 9.85 -1.67
N ASP A 37 3.02 9.68 -2.79
CA ASP A 37 4.34 10.29 -3.00
C ASP A 37 4.25 11.61 -3.76
N VAL A 38 3.17 11.85 -4.52
CA VAL A 38 3.03 13.05 -5.38
C VAL A 38 1.84 13.94 -4.98
N ILE A 39 0.68 13.36 -4.67
CA ILE A 39 -0.54 14.14 -4.38
C ILE A 39 -0.61 14.56 -2.92
N MET A 40 -0.30 13.65 -1.99
CA MET A 40 -0.39 13.89 -0.55
C MET A 40 0.58 14.97 -0.03
N PRO A 41 1.85 15.09 -0.48
CA PRO A 41 2.75 16.11 0.07
C PRO A 41 2.30 17.56 -0.19
N PRO A 42 1.84 17.94 -1.41
CA PRO A 42 1.23 19.24 -1.64
C PRO A 42 -0.03 19.50 -0.80
N ILE A 43 -0.88 18.48 -0.60
CA ILE A 43 -2.08 18.60 0.24
C ILE A 43 -1.70 18.80 1.72
N GLY A 44 -0.72 18.05 2.24
CA GLY A 44 -0.17 18.21 3.59
C GLY A 44 0.45 19.59 3.81
N LYS A 45 1.10 20.13 2.78
CA LYS A 45 1.62 21.50 2.81
C LYS A 45 0.50 22.54 2.85
N MET A 46 -0.58 22.36 2.10
CA MET A 46 -1.74 23.28 2.10
C MET A 46 -2.58 23.21 3.38
N MET A 47 -2.64 22.06 4.05
CA MET A 47 -3.36 21.85 5.32
C MET A 47 -2.57 22.29 6.57
N GLY A 48 -1.38 22.89 6.41
CA GLY A 48 -0.61 23.48 7.51
C GLY A 48 0.60 22.67 8.00
N ASN A 49 1.31 21.98 7.09
CA ASN A 49 2.46 21.11 7.39
C ASN A 49 2.11 19.86 8.23
N VAL A 50 0.90 19.34 8.08
CA VAL A 50 0.55 18.04 8.66
C VAL A 50 1.16 16.95 7.78
N ASP A 51 2.17 16.26 8.31
CA ASP A 51 2.67 15.03 7.70
C ASP A 51 1.69 13.89 8.02
N PHE A 52 0.75 13.67 7.12
CA PHE A 52 -0.24 12.59 7.23
C PHE A 52 0.43 11.21 7.37
N SER A 53 1.65 11.03 6.85
CA SER A 53 2.39 9.78 6.97
C SER A 53 2.80 9.46 8.41
N ASN A 54 2.85 10.46 9.29
CA ASN A 54 3.20 10.34 10.71
C ASN A 54 1.98 10.49 11.63
N LEU A 55 0.76 10.40 11.10
CA LEU A 55 -0.44 10.33 11.92
C LEU A 55 -0.70 8.88 12.36
N PHE A 56 -0.34 8.60 13.61
CA PHE A 56 -0.59 7.31 14.24
C PHE A 56 -1.03 7.45 15.69
N VAL A 57 -1.78 6.46 16.16
CA VAL A 57 -2.07 6.27 17.58
C VAL A 57 -1.26 5.07 18.04
N ASN A 58 -0.36 5.26 19.00
CA ASN A 58 0.24 4.13 19.70
C ASN A 58 -0.72 3.62 20.78
N LEU A 59 -0.94 2.31 20.81
CA LEU A 59 -1.76 1.62 21.82
C LEU A 59 -0.92 1.05 22.98
N GLY A 60 0.40 1.18 22.91
CA GLY A 60 1.32 0.83 24.00
C GLY A 60 1.61 1.99 24.95
N ASP A 61 2.36 1.69 26.01
CA ASP A 61 2.66 2.65 27.09
C ASP A 61 3.78 3.66 26.75
N THR A 62 4.53 3.41 25.66
CA THR A 62 5.71 4.20 25.29
C THR A 62 5.36 5.24 24.22
N ALA A 63 5.62 6.52 24.44
CA ALA A 63 5.48 7.52 23.38
C ALA A 63 6.62 7.38 22.36
N TYR A 64 6.30 7.46 21.06
CA TYR A 64 7.28 7.45 19.97
C TYR A 64 7.18 8.75 19.16
N GLU A 65 8.31 9.31 18.75
CA GLU A 65 8.36 10.58 18.01
C GLU A 65 7.94 10.44 16.54
N SER A 66 7.98 9.22 15.98
CA SER A 66 7.60 8.96 14.60
C SER A 66 6.99 7.57 14.44
N LEU A 67 6.19 7.39 13.38
CA LEU A 67 5.61 6.10 13.04
C LEU A 67 6.70 5.05 12.75
N ALA A 68 7.80 5.47 12.13
CA ALA A 68 8.95 4.61 11.86
C ALA A 68 9.58 4.09 13.16
N ALA A 69 9.80 4.94 14.15
CA ALA A 69 10.36 4.54 15.44
C ALA A 69 9.41 3.59 16.20
N ALA A 70 8.10 3.83 16.12
CA ALA A 70 7.10 2.95 16.73
C ALA A 70 7.04 1.56 16.05
N GLN A 71 7.17 1.51 14.72
CA GLN A 71 7.21 0.26 13.96
C GLN A 71 8.49 -0.54 14.20
N GLU A 72 9.65 0.11 14.25
CA GLU A 72 10.93 -0.54 14.56
C GLU A 72 10.95 -1.11 15.97
N ALA A 73 10.32 -0.42 16.93
CA ALA A 73 10.16 -0.91 18.30
C ALA A 73 9.11 -2.02 18.45
N GLY A 74 8.44 -2.41 17.37
CA GLY A 74 7.37 -3.41 17.39
C GLY A 74 6.12 -2.96 18.16
N ALA A 75 5.90 -1.66 18.30
CA ALA A 75 4.79 -1.11 19.06
C ALA A 75 3.45 -1.33 18.33
N PRO A 76 2.38 -1.67 19.06
CA PRO A 76 1.05 -1.81 18.48
C PRO A 76 0.50 -0.42 18.08
N THR A 77 0.57 -0.08 16.80
CA THR A 77 0.20 1.22 16.27
C THR A 77 -1.00 1.16 15.31
N ILE A 78 -1.92 2.12 15.43
CA ILE A 78 -2.96 2.39 14.45
C ILE A 78 -2.51 3.56 13.58
N ASN A 79 -2.11 3.26 12.34
CA ASN A 79 -1.55 4.23 11.41
C ASN A 79 -2.63 4.81 10.51
N TYR A 80 -3.56 5.57 11.11
CA TYR A 80 -4.72 6.13 10.40
C TYR A 80 -4.32 7.13 9.31
N GLY A 81 -3.14 7.75 9.45
CA GLY A 81 -2.54 8.59 8.42
C GLY A 81 -2.27 7.90 7.08
N VAL A 82 -2.12 6.58 7.06
CA VAL A 82 -1.88 5.79 5.84
C VAL A 82 -3.18 5.59 5.03
N PHE A 83 -4.33 5.84 5.66
CA PHE A 83 -5.66 5.72 5.05
C PHE A 83 -6.18 7.04 4.45
N LEU A 84 -5.60 8.18 4.85
CA LEU A 84 -5.87 9.51 4.29
C LEU A 84 -4.88 9.80 3.16
#